data_AF-A0A834DWC4-F1
#
_entry.id   AF-A0A834DWC4-F1
#
_cell.length_a   1.000
_cell.length_b   1.000
_cell.length_c   1.000
_cell.angle_alpha   90.00
_cell.angle_beta   90.00
_cell.angle_gamma   90.00
#
_symmetry.space_group_name_H-M   'P 1'
#
loop_
_entity.id
_entity.type
_entity.pdbx_description
1 polymer ?
#
loop_
_entity_poly.entity_id
_entity_poly.type
_entity_poly.pdbx_seq_one_letter_code
_entity_poly.pdbx_strand_id
1 'polypeptide(L)'
;MAEGAAEAPAESGGGGDLGAGALERGVAPIKSRYLTTKEQFHEFLEARQEKPSQEPKLDISGKLYLAPLTTCGNLPFRRICKRFGADVTCGEMAVCTNLLQGQTSEWALLKRHQCEDIFGVQLEGAFPDTMTKCAELLNRSIEVDFVDINVGCPIDLVYKKGGGCALMNRSAKFQQIVCGMNQVLDVPLTVKIRTGVQERVNLAHRLLPKLRDWGAALVTLHGRSREQRYTKLADWQYIKQCVMAASPMPLFGNGDILSYEDANCAMQTGVAGIMIARGALLKPWLFTEIKEQRHWDISSSERLDILRDFTYYGLEHWGSDTQGVEKTRRFLLEWLSFLCRYVPVGLLERLPQRINERPPYYLGRDYLETLMASQKAADWIHISEMLLGPVPPNFVFVPKHKANAYK
;
A
#
# COMPACT_ATOMS: atom_id res chain seq x y z
N MET A 1 -65.64 -43.01 -62.26
CA MET A 1 -65.10 -44.17 -61.52
C MET A 1 -63.90 -43.66 -60.77
N ALA A 2 -63.81 -43.49 -59.45
CA ALA A 2 -64.68 -43.58 -58.28
C ALA A 2 -63.92 -42.78 -57.17
N GLU A 3 -64.56 -41.93 -56.37
CA GLU A 3 -64.68 -42.04 -54.87
C GLU A 3 -63.33 -42.24 -54.13
N GLY A 4 -62.93 -41.54 -53.08
CA GLY A 4 -63.51 -40.61 -52.11
C GLY A 4 -62.57 -40.57 -50.87
N ALA A 5 -62.70 -39.54 -50.00
CA ALA A 5 -62.37 -39.46 -48.54
C ALA A 5 -61.03 -40.02 -47.99
N ALA A 6 -60.33 -39.51 -46.96
CA ALA A 6 -60.48 -38.40 -46.00
C ALA A 6 -59.14 -38.19 -45.23
N GLU A 7 -58.97 -36.96 -44.71
CA GLU A 7 -58.24 -36.47 -43.52
C GLU A 7 -56.75 -36.80 -43.22
N ALA A 8 -55.90 -35.76 -43.44
CA ALA A 8 -55.03 -34.98 -42.52
C ALA A 8 -54.30 -35.66 -41.31
N PRO A 9 -53.15 -35.12 -40.80
CA PRO A 9 -52.61 -33.77 -41.02
C PRO A 9 -51.14 -33.72 -41.50
N ALA A 10 -50.77 -32.60 -42.14
CA ALA A 10 -49.41 -32.36 -42.62
C ALA A 10 -48.52 -31.76 -41.52
N GLU A 11 -47.49 -32.51 -41.13
CA GLU A 11 -46.30 -31.98 -40.48
C GLU A 11 -45.20 -31.66 -41.51
N SER A 12 -44.49 -30.58 -41.18
CA SER A 12 -43.05 -30.37 -41.38
C SER A 12 -42.53 -29.87 -42.73
N GLY A 13 -41.85 -28.72 -42.64
CA GLY A 13 -40.46 -28.63 -43.07
C GLY A 13 -40.17 -27.73 -44.26
N GLY A 14 -39.70 -26.51 -43.99
CA GLY A 14 -39.02 -25.68 -45.00
C GLY A 14 -38.92 -24.21 -44.63
N GLY A 15 -38.01 -23.88 -43.71
CA GLY A 15 -37.75 -22.50 -43.30
C GLY A 15 -37.06 -21.66 -44.38
N GLY A 16 -37.43 -20.37 -44.41
CA GLY A 16 -36.84 -19.35 -45.26
C GLY A 16 -37.47 -17.98 -44.99
N ASP A 17 -36.95 -17.33 -43.94
CA ASP A 17 -36.82 -15.88 -43.67
C ASP A 17 -38.04 -14.94 -43.80
N LEU A 18 -38.25 -14.12 -42.75
CA LEU A 18 -38.41 -12.66 -42.79
C LEU A 18 -39.01 -12.14 -41.47
N GLY A 19 -38.25 -11.31 -40.75
CA GLY A 19 -38.74 -10.62 -39.56
C GLY A 19 -37.78 -9.58 -38.97
N ALA A 20 -37.02 -8.87 -39.81
CA ALA A 20 -36.30 -7.67 -39.39
C ALA A 20 -37.33 -6.56 -39.10
N GLY A 21 -37.58 -6.31 -37.82
CA GLY A 21 -38.41 -5.18 -37.36
C GLY A 21 -37.81 -3.86 -37.82
N ALA A 22 -38.63 -3.03 -38.45
CA ALA A 22 -38.26 -1.71 -38.95
C ALA A 22 -37.71 -0.83 -37.81
N LEU A 23 -36.49 -0.31 -37.98
CA LEU A 23 -35.95 0.73 -37.10
C LEU A 23 -36.74 2.02 -37.30
N GLU A 24 -37.42 2.48 -36.26
CA GLU A 24 -38.00 3.83 -36.21
C GLU A 24 -36.91 4.88 -36.44
N ARG A 25 -37.14 5.78 -37.41
CA ARG A 25 -36.19 6.87 -37.70
C ARG A 25 -36.02 7.75 -36.46
N GLY A 26 -34.78 7.84 -35.99
CA GLY A 26 -34.40 8.69 -34.84
C GLY A 26 -34.13 7.92 -33.56
N VAL A 27 -34.36 6.61 -33.51
CA VAL A 27 -34.06 5.77 -32.34
C VAL A 27 -32.71 5.08 -32.52
N ALA A 28 -31.83 5.22 -31.54
CA ALA A 28 -30.54 4.55 -31.57
C ALA A 28 -30.71 3.03 -31.46
N PRO A 29 -30.03 2.21 -32.29
CA PRO A 29 -30.09 0.76 -32.21
C PRO A 29 -29.41 0.26 -30.93
N ILE A 30 -30.20 -0.10 -29.92
CA ILE A 30 -29.75 -0.76 -28.70
C ILE A 30 -30.03 -2.25 -28.82
N LYS A 31 -29.09 -3.12 -28.43
CA LYS A 31 -29.30 -4.58 -28.46
C LYS A 31 -30.46 -4.94 -27.53
N SER A 32 -31.35 -5.84 -27.96
CA SER A 32 -32.59 -6.20 -27.24
C SER A 32 -32.39 -6.53 -25.76
N ARG A 33 -31.31 -7.22 -25.40
CA ARG A 33 -30.94 -7.53 -24.01
C ARG A 33 -30.64 -6.32 -23.10
N TYR A 34 -30.49 -5.12 -23.66
CA TYR A 34 -30.25 -3.88 -22.94
C TYR A 34 -31.43 -2.91 -23.03
N LEU A 35 -32.52 -3.31 -23.70
CA LEU A 35 -33.78 -2.58 -23.63
C LEU A 35 -34.42 -2.88 -22.27
N THR A 36 -34.92 -1.84 -21.62
CA THR A 36 -35.55 -1.90 -20.29
C THR A 36 -36.80 -1.01 -20.29
N THR A 37 -37.70 -1.18 -19.33
CA THR A 37 -38.85 -0.28 -19.19
C THR A 37 -38.48 0.98 -18.43
N LYS A 38 -39.32 2.02 -18.49
CA LYS A 38 -39.12 3.26 -17.71
C LYS A 38 -39.09 2.96 -16.21
N GLU A 39 -39.95 2.05 -15.77
CA GLU A 39 -40.07 1.61 -14.38
C GLU A 39 -38.79 0.89 -13.95
N GLN A 40 -38.32 -0.10 -14.72
CA GLN A 40 -37.07 -0.81 -14.44
C GLN A 40 -35.83 0.08 -14.55
N PHE A 41 -35.86 1.11 -15.41
CA PHE A 41 -34.80 2.12 -15.49
C PHE A 41 -34.73 2.96 -14.22
N HIS A 42 -35.86 3.45 -13.72
CA HIS A 42 -35.90 4.20 -12.47
C HIS A 42 -35.64 3.32 -11.26
N GLU A 43 -36.14 2.09 -11.24
CA GLU A 43 -35.85 1.07 -10.21
C GLU A 43 -34.36 0.72 -10.19
N PHE A 44 -33.68 0.62 -11.35
CA PHE A 44 -32.22 0.47 -11.42
C PHE A 44 -31.46 1.70 -10.89
N LEU A 45 -31.98 2.91 -11.11
CA LEU A 45 -31.40 4.14 -10.56
C LEU A 45 -31.61 4.26 -9.05
N GLU A 46 -32.77 3.83 -8.55
CA GLU A 46 -33.15 3.83 -7.14
C GLU A 46 -32.46 2.71 -6.36
N ALA A 47 -32.31 1.51 -6.94
CA ALA A 47 -31.53 0.41 -6.38
C ALA A 47 -30.04 0.75 -6.22
N ARG A 48 -29.51 1.72 -6.98
CA ARG A 48 -28.16 2.28 -6.77
C ARG A 48 -28.11 3.36 -5.68
N GLN A 49 -29.24 3.95 -5.31
CA GLN A 49 -29.33 4.88 -4.18
C GLN A 49 -29.39 4.14 -2.85
N GLU A 50 -30.01 2.96 -2.81
CA GLU A 50 -29.96 2.07 -1.65
C GLU A 50 -28.68 1.21 -1.67
N LYS A 51 -27.54 1.80 -1.28
CA LYS A 51 -26.41 0.99 -0.82
C LYS A 51 -26.89 0.21 0.43
N PRO A 52 -26.71 -1.13 0.49
CA PRO A 52 -26.96 -1.87 1.72
C PRO A 52 -26.24 -1.20 2.89
N SER A 53 -26.97 -1.00 3.99
CA SER A 53 -26.62 -0.19 5.16
C SER A 53 -25.45 -0.72 6.01
N GLN A 54 -24.67 -1.66 5.50
CA GLN A 54 -23.41 -2.05 6.09
C GLN A 54 -22.30 -1.80 5.07
N GLU A 55 -21.79 -0.56 5.06
CA GLU A 55 -20.47 -0.31 4.49
C GLU A 55 -19.50 -1.36 5.06
N PRO A 56 -18.71 -2.04 4.22
CA PRO A 56 -17.76 -3.01 4.71
C PRO A 56 -16.90 -2.34 5.78
N LYS A 57 -16.87 -2.93 6.98
CA LYS A 57 -16.19 -2.30 8.12
C LYS A 57 -14.79 -2.89 8.20
N LEU A 58 -13.77 -2.08 7.90
CA LEU A 58 -12.38 -2.45 8.13
C LEU A 58 -12.08 -2.37 9.64
N ASP A 59 -12.33 -3.45 10.37
CA ASP A 59 -11.97 -3.53 11.78
C ASP A 59 -10.53 -4.02 11.97
N ILE A 60 -9.61 -3.06 12.05
CA ILE A 60 -8.19 -3.30 12.29
C ILE A 60 -7.68 -2.64 13.57
N SER A 61 -8.58 -2.30 14.50
CA SER A 61 -8.19 -1.69 15.77
C SER A 61 -7.22 -2.60 16.55
N GLY A 62 -6.18 -2.02 17.13
CA GLY A 62 -5.12 -2.72 17.86
C GLY A 62 -4.13 -3.50 16.98
N LYS A 63 -4.32 -3.55 15.65
CA LYS A 63 -3.42 -4.28 14.74
C LYS A 63 -2.16 -3.48 14.41
N LEU A 64 -1.05 -4.18 14.18
CA LEU A 64 0.21 -3.61 13.71
C LEU A 64 0.23 -3.56 12.18
N TYR A 65 0.32 -2.34 11.64
CA TYR A 65 0.24 -2.11 10.20
C TYR A 65 1.61 -1.79 9.59
N LEU A 66 2.09 -2.64 8.68
CA LEU A 66 3.26 -2.32 7.86
C LEU A 66 2.93 -1.22 6.85
N ALA A 67 3.69 -0.11 6.90
CA ALA A 67 3.50 1.00 5.98
C ALA A 67 3.78 0.61 4.52
N PRO A 68 3.12 1.28 3.55
CA PRO A 68 3.54 1.23 2.16
C PRO A 68 4.89 1.95 2.00
N LEU A 69 5.91 1.21 1.57
CA LEU A 69 7.31 1.65 1.52
C LEU A 69 7.84 1.58 0.09
N THR A 70 7.77 2.66 -0.68
CA THR A 70 8.28 2.66 -2.06
C THR A 70 9.73 2.15 -2.14
N THR A 71 9.99 1.27 -3.10
CA THR A 71 11.22 0.50 -3.34
C THR A 71 11.44 -0.69 -2.39
N CYS A 72 11.16 -0.57 -1.09
CA CYS A 72 11.51 -1.61 -0.11
C CYS A 72 10.33 -2.46 0.38
N GLY A 73 9.09 -1.97 0.23
CA GLY A 73 7.83 -2.60 0.67
C GLY A 73 7.26 -3.61 -0.34
N ASN A 74 8.14 -4.21 -1.13
CA ASN A 74 7.78 -5.23 -2.11
C ASN A 74 7.26 -6.50 -1.43
N LEU A 75 6.59 -7.36 -2.20
CA LEU A 75 5.95 -8.58 -1.68
C LEU A 75 6.92 -9.47 -0.87
N PRO A 76 8.16 -9.74 -1.31
CA PRO A 76 9.15 -10.47 -0.50
C PRO A 76 9.39 -9.85 0.89
N PHE A 77 9.57 -8.53 0.97
CA PHE A 77 9.76 -7.85 2.25
C PHE A 77 8.51 -7.92 3.14
N ARG A 78 7.31 -7.76 2.57
CA ARG A 78 6.06 -7.87 3.34
C ARG A 78 5.88 -9.27 3.92
N ARG A 79 6.27 -10.33 3.19
CA ARG A 79 6.29 -11.71 3.71
C ARG A 79 7.22 -11.88 4.92
N ILE A 80 8.40 -11.26 4.88
CA ILE A 80 9.30 -11.22 6.05
C ILE A 80 8.60 -10.58 7.24
N CYS A 81 7.99 -9.40 7.06
CA CYS A 81 7.26 -8.73 8.14
C CYS A 81 6.05 -9.54 8.64
N LYS A 82 5.31 -10.23 7.76
CA LYS A 82 4.22 -11.15 8.16
C LYS A 82 4.73 -12.26 9.07
N ARG A 83 5.88 -12.87 8.76
CA ARG A 83 6.50 -13.88 9.63
C ARG A 83 6.81 -13.35 11.03
N PHE A 84 7.22 -12.08 11.13
CA PHE A 84 7.47 -11.43 12.41
C PHE A 84 6.21 -10.84 13.06
N GLY A 85 5.02 -11.11 12.53
CA GLY A 85 3.76 -10.74 13.16
C GLY A 85 3.24 -9.36 12.75
N ALA A 86 3.57 -8.83 11.58
CA ALA A 86 2.76 -7.78 10.99
C ALA A 86 1.32 -8.29 10.78
N ASP A 87 0.32 -7.51 11.18
CA ASP A 87 -1.09 -7.92 11.07
C ASP A 87 -1.67 -7.44 9.75
N VAL A 88 -1.42 -6.18 9.40
CA VAL A 88 -1.89 -5.53 8.17
C VAL A 88 -0.70 -5.19 7.29
N THR A 89 -0.85 -5.43 5.99
CA THR A 89 0.15 -5.11 4.96
C THR A 89 -0.46 -4.25 3.87
N CYS A 90 0.36 -3.44 3.22
CA CYS A 90 -0.07 -2.64 2.08
C CYS A 90 1.02 -2.62 1.02
N GLY A 91 0.61 -2.74 -0.23
CA GLY A 91 1.50 -2.65 -1.39
C GLY A 91 2.24 -1.31 -1.45
N GLU A 92 3.29 -1.26 -2.24
CA GLU A 92 3.91 0.02 -2.55
C GLU A 92 2.92 0.96 -3.25
N MET A 93 3.17 2.25 -3.13
CA MET A 93 2.35 3.27 -3.80
C MET A 93 2.34 3.06 -5.32
N ALA A 94 1.16 2.74 -5.86
CA ALA A 94 0.93 2.55 -7.29
C ALA A 94 0.36 3.82 -7.94
N VAL A 95 0.97 4.30 -9.01
CA VAL A 95 0.57 5.51 -9.74
C VAL A 95 -0.60 5.18 -10.66
N CYS A 96 -1.76 5.82 -10.44
CA CYS A 96 -3.00 5.50 -11.15
C CYS A 96 -2.89 5.62 -12.68
N THR A 97 -2.17 6.63 -13.18
CA THR A 97 -1.98 6.78 -14.64
C THR A 97 -1.22 5.62 -15.26
N ASN A 98 -0.24 5.06 -14.54
CA ASN A 98 0.56 3.94 -15.03
C ASN A 98 -0.25 2.63 -15.00
N LEU A 99 -1.09 2.44 -13.98
CA LEU A 99 -2.02 1.31 -13.90
C LEU A 99 -3.01 1.33 -15.08
N LEU A 100 -3.64 2.48 -15.32
CA LEU A 100 -4.59 2.66 -16.44
C LEU A 100 -3.93 2.49 -17.82
N GLN A 101 -2.64 2.78 -17.93
CA GLN A 101 -1.84 2.53 -19.15
C GLN A 101 -1.39 1.07 -19.29
N GLY A 102 -1.71 0.20 -18.33
CA GLY A 102 -1.33 -1.22 -18.38
C GLY A 102 0.16 -1.47 -18.10
N GLN A 103 0.86 -0.56 -17.43
CA GLN A 103 2.29 -0.75 -17.14
C GLN A 103 2.51 -1.93 -16.19
N THR A 104 3.12 -3.00 -16.70
CA THR A 104 3.29 -4.27 -15.96
C THR A 104 4.06 -4.12 -14.66
N SER A 105 5.04 -3.22 -14.60
CA SER A 105 5.79 -2.91 -13.38
C SER A 105 4.91 -2.33 -12.27
N GLU A 106 3.90 -1.54 -12.63
CA GLU A 106 2.97 -0.93 -11.68
C GLU A 106 1.96 -1.97 -11.16
N TRP A 107 1.44 -2.81 -12.07
CA TRP A 107 0.55 -3.93 -11.71
C TRP A 107 1.23 -4.95 -10.79
N ALA A 108 2.55 -5.13 -10.91
CA ALA A 108 3.29 -6.01 -10.01
C ALA A 108 3.24 -5.55 -8.54
N LEU A 109 3.05 -4.25 -8.27
CA LEU A 109 2.94 -3.71 -6.91
C LEU A 109 1.66 -4.15 -6.19
N LEU A 110 0.65 -4.55 -6.97
CA LEU A 110 -0.69 -4.90 -6.48
C LEU A 110 -0.82 -6.36 -6.05
N LYS A 111 0.24 -7.16 -6.24
CA LYS A 111 0.22 -8.59 -5.93
C LYS A 111 0.16 -8.82 -4.41
N ARG A 112 -0.73 -9.72 -4.01
CA ARG A 112 -0.89 -10.29 -2.66
C ARG A 112 -0.25 -11.67 -2.60
N HIS A 113 0.36 -12.02 -1.47
CA HIS A 113 0.74 -13.38 -1.14
C HIS A 113 -0.27 -13.99 -0.17
N GLN A 114 -0.49 -15.31 -0.23
CA GLN A 114 -1.45 -16.04 0.62
C GLN A 114 -1.24 -15.88 2.14
N CYS A 115 -0.03 -15.52 2.57
CA CYS A 115 0.26 -15.27 3.99
C CYS A 115 -0.17 -13.87 4.46
N GLU A 116 -0.65 -13.00 3.58
CA GLU A 116 -1.10 -11.65 3.92
C GLU A 116 -2.59 -11.69 4.25
N ASP A 117 -2.94 -11.81 5.54
CA ASP A 117 -4.34 -11.95 5.99
C ASP A 117 -5.19 -10.69 5.72
N ILE A 118 -4.58 -9.51 5.90
CA ILE A 118 -5.19 -8.22 5.60
C ILE A 118 -4.21 -7.44 4.72
N PHE A 119 -4.60 -7.23 3.47
CA PHE A 119 -3.79 -6.61 2.43
C PHE A 119 -4.56 -5.47 1.75
N GLY A 120 -3.93 -4.30 1.71
CA GLY A 120 -4.42 -3.16 0.94
C GLY A 120 -3.51 -2.74 -0.20
N VAL A 121 -4.08 -1.97 -1.12
CA VAL A 121 -3.34 -1.33 -2.21
C VAL A 121 -3.37 0.18 -2.03
N GLN A 122 -2.19 0.81 -2.05
CA GLN A 122 -2.09 2.27 -2.01
C GLN A 122 -2.01 2.87 -3.41
N LEU A 123 -2.91 3.80 -3.72
CA LEU A 123 -2.97 4.54 -4.97
C LEU A 123 -2.44 5.96 -4.84
N GLU A 124 -1.75 6.43 -5.88
CA GLU A 124 -1.24 7.79 -6.02
C GLU A 124 -1.76 8.45 -7.29
N GLY A 125 -2.17 9.71 -7.16
CA GLY A 125 -2.69 10.52 -8.24
C GLY A 125 -3.18 11.87 -7.76
N ALA A 126 -3.59 12.72 -8.71
CA ALA A 126 -3.95 14.11 -8.44
C ALA A 126 -5.33 14.54 -8.99
N PHE A 127 -5.97 13.67 -9.78
CA PHE A 127 -7.16 14.00 -10.56
C PHE A 127 -8.32 13.05 -10.24
N PRO A 128 -9.52 13.58 -9.92
CA PRO A 128 -10.68 12.76 -9.54
C PRO A 128 -11.08 11.71 -10.57
N ASP A 129 -11.11 12.07 -11.85
CA ASP A 129 -11.49 11.18 -12.95
C ASP A 129 -10.53 9.99 -13.06
N THR A 130 -9.24 10.25 -12.94
CA THR A 130 -8.17 9.26 -13.04
C THR A 130 -8.17 8.32 -11.83
N MET A 131 -8.30 8.87 -10.62
CA MET A 131 -8.36 8.09 -9.38
C MET A 131 -9.61 7.20 -9.34
N THR A 132 -10.77 7.74 -9.77
CA THR A 132 -12.05 6.99 -9.78
C THR A 132 -12.02 5.85 -10.80
N LYS A 133 -11.54 6.10 -12.02
CA LYS A 133 -11.36 5.04 -13.04
C LYS A 133 -10.39 3.95 -12.58
N CYS A 134 -9.32 4.35 -11.89
CA CYS A 134 -8.36 3.41 -11.33
C CYS A 134 -9.00 2.56 -10.24
N ALA A 135 -9.76 3.17 -9.33
CA ALA A 135 -10.50 2.45 -8.28
C ALA A 135 -11.50 1.44 -8.86
N GLU A 136 -12.29 1.86 -9.87
CA GLU A 136 -13.23 0.98 -10.59
C GLU A 136 -12.50 -0.19 -11.27
N LEU A 137 -11.35 0.08 -11.88
CA LEU A 137 -10.50 -0.96 -12.48
C LEU A 137 -10.00 -1.96 -11.44
N LEU A 138 -9.51 -1.48 -10.29
CA LEU A 138 -9.06 -2.36 -9.22
C LEU A 138 -10.19 -3.23 -8.69
N ASN A 139 -11.36 -2.64 -8.44
CA ASN A 139 -12.54 -3.34 -7.93
C ASN A 139 -12.95 -4.54 -8.80
N ARG A 140 -12.69 -4.47 -10.10
CA ARG A 140 -13.00 -5.55 -11.07
C ARG A 140 -11.87 -6.53 -11.30
N SER A 141 -10.63 -6.14 -11.00
CA SER A 141 -9.43 -6.85 -11.50
C SER A 141 -8.66 -7.57 -10.40
N ILE A 142 -8.78 -7.14 -9.14
CA ILE A 142 -8.01 -7.70 -8.03
C ILE A 142 -8.85 -7.82 -6.76
N GLU A 143 -8.46 -8.72 -5.89
CA GLU A 143 -9.04 -8.91 -4.56
C GLU A 143 -8.12 -8.28 -3.50
N VAL A 144 -8.65 -7.30 -2.78
CA VAL A 144 -7.95 -6.57 -1.71
C VAL A 144 -8.93 -6.31 -0.56
N ASP A 145 -8.42 -6.15 0.66
CA ASP A 145 -9.27 -5.90 1.83
C ASP A 145 -9.60 -4.41 2.01
N PHE A 146 -8.80 -3.52 1.40
CA PHE A 146 -9.03 -2.08 1.34
C PHE A 146 -8.19 -1.40 0.25
N VAL A 147 -8.59 -0.20 -0.14
CA VAL A 147 -7.81 0.68 -1.02
C VAL A 147 -7.40 1.92 -0.22
N ASP A 148 -6.13 2.34 -0.31
CA ASP A 148 -5.59 3.51 0.39
C ASP A 148 -5.23 4.63 -0.59
N ILE A 149 -5.51 5.88 -0.24
CA ILE A 149 -5.06 7.04 -1.03
C ILE A 149 -3.79 7.61 -0.41
N ASN A 150 -2.72 7.69 -1.20
CA ASN A 150 -1.51 8.38 -0.80
C ASN A 150 -1.69 9.91 -0.85
N VAL A 151 -1.71 10.52 0.33
CA VAL A 151 -1.69 11.98 0.51
C VAL A 151 -0.53 12.39 1.43
N GLY A 152 0.48 11.52 1.53
CA GLY A 152 1.62 11.65 2.46
C GLY A 152 2.99 11.65 1.77
N CYS A 153 3.08 11.32 0.48
CA CYS A 153 4.33 11.31 -0.27
C CYS A 153 4.90 12.73 -0.40
N PRO A 154 6.13 12.99 0.09
CA PRO A 154 6.74 14.32 0.02
C PRO A 154 7.55 14.57 -1.26
N ILE A 155 7.70 13.55 -2.12
CA ILE A 155 8.59 13.58 -3.30
C ILE A 155 8.18 14.72 -4.23
N ASP A 156 9.17 15.53 -4.65
CA ASP A 156 8.90 16.75 -5.42
C ASP A 156 8.25 16.46 -6.78
N LEU A 157 8.60 15.34 -7.42
CA LEU A 157 7.97 14.91 -8.67
C LEU A 157 6.46 14.66 -8.50
N VAL A 158 6.05 14.03 -7.40
CA VAL A 158 4.66 13.74 -7.08
C VAL A 158 3.94 15.03 -6.68
N TYR A 159 4.54 15.82 -5.80
CA TYR A 159 3.98 17.08 -5.33
C TYR A 159 3.75 18.08 -6.46
N LYS A 160 4.71 18.25 -7.39
CA LYS A 160 4.59 19.18 -8.52
C LYS A 160 3.46 18.80 -9.48
N LYS A 161 3.19 17.49 -9.63
CA LYS A 161 2.02 16.99 -10.38
C LYS A 161 0.69 17.16 -9.62
N GLY A 162 0.75 17.60 -8.37
CA GLY A 162 -0.43 17.84 -7.54
C GLY A 162 -0.90 16.63 -6.73
N GLY A 163 -0.13 15.54 -6.70
CA GLY A 163 -0.39 14.35 -5.90
C GLY A 163 0.30 14.38 -4.54
N GLY A 164 0.20 13.28 -3.80
CA GLY A 164 0.76 13.12 -2.45
C GLY A 164 0.32 14.27 -1.52
N CYS A 165 1.28 14.86 -0.80
CA CYS A 165 0.97 15.92 0.17
C CYS A 165 0.35 17.18 -0.46
N ALA A 166 0.46 17.38 -1.79
CA ALA A 166 -0.14 18.54 -2.45
C ALA A 166 -1.67 18.54 -2.37
N LEU A 167 -2.29 17.34 -2.30
CA LEU A 167 -3.74 17.20 -2.19
C LEU A 167 -4.29 17.78 -0.88
N MET A 168 -3.49 17.82 0.20
CA MET A 168 -3.91 18.40 1.48
C MET A 168 -4.33 19.88 1.36
N ASN A 169 -3.72 20.63 0.44
CA ASN A 169 -4.06 22.04 0.19
C ASN A 169 -5.17 22.22 -0.85
N ARG A 170 -5.67 21.13 -1.46
CA ARG A 170 -6.62 21.14 -2.58
C ARG A 170 -7.94 20.48 -2.17
N SER A 171 -8.55 20.98 -1.09
CA SER A 171 -9.72 20.36 -0.44
C SER A 171 -10.84 19.96 -1.42
N ALA A 172 -11.17 20.79 -2.41
CA ALA A 172 -12.24 20.49 -3.37
C ALA A 172 -11.90 19.28 -4.27
N LYS A 173 -10.67 19.23 -4.81
CA LYS A 173 -10.22 18.08 -5.61
C LYS A 173 -10.11 16.83 -4.75
N PHE A 174 -9.65 16.98 -3.52
CA PHE A 174 -9.50 15.86 -2.60
C PHE A 174 -10.86 15.25 -2.25
N GLN A 175 -11.87 16.08 -1.95
CA GLN A 175 -13.25 15.63 -1.76
C GLN A 175 -13.75 14.82 -2.97
N GLN A 176 -13.58 15.36 -4.18
CA GLN A 176 -14.01 14.69 -5.41
C GLN A 176 -13.32 13.33 -5.60
N ILE A 177 -12.03 13.20 -5.25
CA ILE A 177 -11.30 11.93 -5.29
C ILE A 177 -11.90 10.93 -4.29
N VAL A 178 -12.05 11.32 -3.03
CA VAL A 178 -12.53 10.42 -1.96
C VAL A 178 -13.95 9.94 -2.27
N CYS A 179 -14.86 10.87 -2.57
CA CYS A 179 -16.25 10.52 -2.88
C CYS A 179 -16.37 9.68 -4.16
N GLY A 180 -15.62 10.03 -5.21
CA GLY A 180 -15.64 9.29 -6.48
C GLY A 180 -15.14 7.85 -6.33
N MET A 181 -14.03 7.65 -5.62
CA MET A 181 -13.51 6.31 -5.34
C MET A 181 -14.44 5.50 -4.44
N ASN A 182 -14.99 6.09 -3.37
CA ASN A 182 -15.89 5.41 -2.45
C ASN A 182 -17.22 4.98 -3.11
N GLN A 183 -17.61 5.64 -4.21
CA GLN A 183 -18.81 5.28 -4.97
C GLN A 183 -18.62 4.00 -5.81
N VAL A 184 -17.39 3.70 -6.24
CA VAL A 184 -17.10 2.59 -7.17
C VAL A 184 -16.40 1.40 -6.53
N LEU A 185 -15.90 1.54 -5.30
CA LEU A 185 -15.26 0.47 -4.54
C LEU A 185 -16.29 -0.28 -3.69
N ASP A 186 -16.18 -1.60 -3.70
CA ASP A 186 -16.91 -2.50 -2.80
C ASP A 186 -16.16 -2.73 -1.48
N VAL A 187 -14.92 -2.25 -1.38
CA VAL A 187 -14.05 -2.37 -0.21
C VAL A 187 -13.80 -1.00 0.44
N PRO A 188 -13.40 -0.95 1.72
CA PRO A 188 -13.22 0.30 2.43
C PRO A 188 -12.09 1.16 1.83
N LEU A 189 -12.34 2.47 1.76
CA LEU A 189 -11.36 3.45 1.31
C LEU A 189 -10.66 4.08 2.51
N THR A 190 -9.34 3.94 2.59
CA THR A 190 -8.50 4.56 3.62
C THR A 190 -7.64 5.68 3.03
N VAL A 191 -7.10 6.54 3.90
CA VAL A 191 -6.26 7.66 3.46
C VAL A 191 -5.03 7.79 4.34
N LYS A 192 -3.84 7.89 3.74
CA LYS A 192 -2.60 8.21 4.46
C LYS A 192 -2.18 9.67 4.24
N ILE A 193 -2.15 10.46 5.31
CA ILE A 193 -1.78 11.90 5.28
C ILE A 193 -0.54 12.21 6.14
N ARG A 194 -0.07 13.45 6.05
CA ARG A 194 0.93 14.10 6.93
C ARG A 194 0.27 15.15 7.83
N THR A 195 1.03 15.78 8.73
CA THR A 195 0.48 16.87 9.56
C THR A 195 0.07 18.09 8.74
N GLY A 196 0.78 18.34 7.64
CA GLY A 196 0.59 19.45 6.72
C GLY A 196 1.70 19.48 5.66
N VAL A 197 1.69 20.52 4.83
CA VAL A 197 2.74 20.73 3.82
C VAL A 197 3.95 21.45 4.43
N GLN A 198 3.70 22.58 5.09
CA GLN A 198 4.74 23.45 5.64
C GLN A 198 5.05 23.09 7.10
N GLU A 199 6.29 23.31 7.54
CA GLU A 199 6.63 23.21 8.96
C GLU A 199 5.84 24.24 9.79
N ARG A 200 5.39 23.85 11.00
CA ARG A 200 4.55 24.64 11.92
C ARG A 200 3.14 25.01 11.42
N VAL A 201 2.80 24.70 10.17
CA VAL A 201 1.44 24.90 9.62
C VAL A 201 0.73 23.57 9.52
N ASN A 202 0.12 23.18 10.63
CA ASN A 202 -0.63 21.94 10.76
C ASN A 202 -2.03 22.06 10.13
N LEU A 203 -2.40 21.11 9.28
CA LEU A 203 -3.66 21.09 8.53
C LEU A 203 -4.52 19.85 8.81
N ALA A 204 -3.91 18.73 9.23
CA ALA A 204 -4.61 17.46 9.40
C ALA A 204 -5.87 17.55 10.28
N HIS A 205 -5.81 18.23 11.43
CA HIS A 205 -6.95 18.41 12.34
C HIS A 205 -8.20 19.04 11.69
N ARG A 206 -8.02 19.85 10.63
CA ARG A 206 -9.15 20.47 9.89
C ARG A 206 -9.68 19.59 8.76
N LEU A 207 -8.85 18.68 8.26
CA LEU A 207 -9.21 17.75 7.17
C LEU A 207 -9.88 16.48 7.69
N LEU A 208 -9.52 16.02 8.88
CA LEU A 208 -10.01 14.74 9.43
C LEU A 208 -11.53 14.65 9.55
N PRO A 209 -12.26 15.66 10.10
CA PRO A 209 -13.73 15.62 10.10
C PRO A 209 -14.31 15.54 8.69
N LYS A 210 -13.72 16.27 7.74
CA LYS A 210 -14.17 16.26 6.35
C LYS A 210 -13.94 14.90 5.68
N LEU A 211 -12.80 14.27 5.93
CA LEU A 211 -12.48 12.95 5.37
C LEU A 211 -13.47 11.89 5.83
N ARG A 212 -13.85 11.93 7.12
CA ARG A 212 -14.94 11.11 7.65
C ARG A 212 -16.24 11.39 6.88
N ASP A 213 -16.63 12.67 6.77
CA ASP A 213 -17.88 13.05 6.09
C ASP A 213 -17.87 12.72 4.58
N TRP A 214 -16.69 12.60 3.95
CA TRP A 214 -16.53 12.18 2.56
C TRP A 214 -16.54 10.65 2.37
N GLY A 215 -16.54 9.88 3.47
CA GLY A 215 -16.62 8.42 3.45
C GLY A 215 -15.29 7.69 3.58
N ALA A 216 -14.22 8.33 4.08
CA ALA A 216 -13.01 7.59 4.43
C ALA A 216 -13.29 6.67 5.64
N ALA A 217 -12.97 5.38 5.52
CA ALA A 217 -13.18 4.41 6.59
C ALA A 217 -12.13 4.52 7.69
N LEU A 218 -10.91 4.93 7.34
CA LEU A 218 -9.77 5.07 8.25
C LEU A 218 -8.78 6.08 7.70
N VAL A 219 -8.14 6.84 8.60
CA VAL A 219 -7.02 7.72 8.22
C VAL A 219 -5.75 7.29 8.96
N THR A 220 -4.61 7.25 8.26
CA THR A 220 -3.29 7.17 8.89
C THR A 220 -2.59 8.51 8.83
N LEU A 221 -2.16 9.04 9.99
CA LEU A 221 -1.45 10.31 10.09
C LEU A 221 0.03 10.09 10.40
N HIS A 222 0.90 10.51 9.46
CA HIS A 222 2.33 10.66 9.74
C HIS A 222 2.59 11.96 10.51
N GLY A 223 3.21 11.87 11.68
CA GLY A 223 3.46 13.00 12.60
C GLY A 223 4.49 14.03 12.11
N ARG A 224 4.75 14.15 10.81
CA ARG A 224 5.61 15.19 10.24
C ARG A 224 4.90 15.93 9.13
N SER A 225 5.31 17.17 8.88
CA SER A 225 4.95 17.88 7.66
C SER A 225 5.73 17.35 6.45
N ARG A 226 5.37 17.77 5.24
CA ARG A 226 6.15 17.47 4.04
C ARG A 226 7.57 18.05 4.14
N GLU A 227 7.70 19.33 4.49
CA GLU A 227 8.99 20.05 4.55
C GLU A 227 9.98 19.43 5.55
N GLN A 228 9.47 18.95 6.69
CA GLN A 228 10.30 18.28 7.68
C GLN A 228 10.94 16.99 7.16
N ARG A 229 10.43 16.42 6.05
CA ARG A 229 10.88 15.14 5.48
C ARG A 229 11.15 14.10 6.56
N TYR A 230 12.43 13.94 6.93
CA TYR A 230 12.94 13.04 7.96
C TYR A 230 13.93 13.72 8.93
N THR A 231 14.05 15.05 8.93
CA THR A 231 15.06 15.80 9.71
C THR A 231 14.62 16.10 11.14
N LYS A 232 13.32 16.06 11.42
CA LYS A 232 12.73 16.28 12.75
C LYS A 232 12.11 15.00 13.32
N LEU A 233 11.70 15.01 14.58
CA LEU A 233 10.92 13.92 15.19
C LEU A 233 9.45 14.03 14.78
N ALA A 234 8.73 12.90 14.81
CA ALA A 234 7.29 12.88 14.65
C ALA A 234 6.58 13.50 15.88
N ASP A 235 5.61 14.38 15.63
CA ASP A 235 4.80 15.07 16.65
C ASP A 235 3.60 14.20 17.07
N TRP A 236 3.84 13.32 18.04
CA TRP A 236 2.81 12.45 18.61
C TRP A 236 1.78 13.21 19.45
N GLN A 237 2.14 14.38 20.00
CA GLN A 237 1.18 15.21 20.74
C GLN A 237 0.14 15.82 19.80
N TYR A 238 0.55 16.24 18.61
CA TYR A 238 -0.39 16.67 17.58
C TYR A 238 -1.22 15.51 17.01
N ILE A 239 -0.66 14.29 16.92
CA ILE A 239 -1.44 13.09 16.58
C ILE A 239 -2.56 12.87 17.62
N LYS A 240 -2.26 13.00 18.92
CA LYS A 240 -3.28 12.92 20.00
C LYS A 240 -4.42 13.93 19.82
N GLN A 241 -4.11 15.16 19.41
CA GLN A 241 -5.15 16.16 19.09
C GLN A 241 -5.98 15.74 17.86
N CYS A 242 -5.32 15.17 16.85
CA CYS A 242 -5.97 14.71 15.63
C CYS A 242 -6.89 13.50 15.86
N VAL A 243 -6.59 12.62 16.82
CA VAL A 243 -7.49 11.53 17.23
C VAL A 243 -8.86 12.09 17.62
N MET A 244 -8.88 13.15 18.44
CA MET A 244 -10.12 13.80 18.86
C MET A 244 -10.89 14.40 17.68
N ALA A 245 -10.18 15.00 16.72
CA ALA A 245 -10.79 15.60 15.52
C ALA A 245 -11.31 14.55 14.52
N ALA A 246 -10.72 13.35 14.48
CA ALA A 246 -11.14 12.27 13.58
C ALA A 246 -12.37 11.50 14.09
N SER A 247 -12.57 11.46 15.41
CA SER A 247 -13.63 10.67 16.05
C SER A 247 -15.02 10.87 15.41
N PRO A 248 -15.81 9.81 15.21
CA PRO A 248 -15.56 8.41 15.59
C PRO A 248 -14.74 7.59 14.56
N MET A 249 -14.27 8.19 13.47
CA MET A 249 -13.45 7.48 12.47
C MET A 249 -12.09 7.10 13.08
N PRO A 250 -11.63 5.85 12.94
CA PRO A 250 -10.35 5.42 13.49
C PRO A 250 -9.18 6.17 12.85
N LEU A 251 -8.23 6.58 13.70
CA LEU A 251 -6.98 7.22 13.27
C LEU A 251 -5.78 6.34 13.64
N PHE A 252 -4.98 5.97 12.65
CA PHE A 252 -3.69 5.30 12.87
C PHE A 252 -2.56 6.31 12.99
N GLY A 253 -1.70 6.11 13.97
CA GLY A 253 -0.49 6.91 14.16
C GLY A 253 0.69 6.36 13.36
N ASN A 254 1.51 7.24 12.78
CA ASN A 254 2.72 6.84 12.07
C ASN A 254 3.87 7.80 12.38
N GLY A 255 5.06 7.23 12.61
CA GLY A 255 6.31 7.99 12.67
C GLY A 255 7.20 7.57 13.83
N ASP A 256 8.46 7.24 13.52
CA ASP A 256 9.54 7.05 14.51
C ASP A 256 9.30 5.95 15.55
N ILE A 257 8.50 4.94 15.23
CA ILE A 257 8.38 3.71 16.01
C ILE A 257 9.57 2.81 15.70
N LEU A 258 10.51 2.71 16.64
CA LEU A 258 11.71 1.87 16.55
C LEU A 258 11.81 0.89 17.72
N SER A 259 10.90 0.89 18.68
CA SER A 259 10.85 -0.12 19.73
C SER A 259 9.43 -0.39 20.22
N TYR A 260 9.28 -1.38 21.10
CA TYR A 260 7.99 -1.64 21.75
C TYR A 260 7.61 -0.51 22.73
N GLU A 261 8.56 0.16 23.37
CA GLU A 261 8.30 1.35 24.18
C GLU A 261 7.79 2.52 23.34
N ASP A 262 8.37 2.75 22.15
CA ASP A 262 7.85 3.76 21.22
C ASP A 262 6.41 3.45 20.82
N ALA A 263 6.12 2.18 20.52
CA ALA A 263 4.77 1.70 20.20
C ALA A 263 3.79 1.92 21.36
N ASN A 264 4.19 1.58 22.58
CA ASN A 264 3.37 1.78 23.78
C ASN A 264 3.09 3.27 24.03
N CYS A 265 4.12 4.13 23.95
CA CYS A 265 3.96 5.58 24.04
C CYS A 265 3.01 6.11 22.96
N ALA A 266 3.12 5.61 21.74
CA ALA A 266 2.22 5.97 20.65
C ALA A 266 0.78 5.55 20.91
N MET A 267 0.53 4.34 21.40
CA MET A 267 -0.83 3.87 21.72
C MET A 267 -1.51 4.71 22.81
N GLN A 268 -0.75 5.27 23.76
CA GLN A 268 -1.28 6.20 24.79
C GLN A 268 -1.86 7.51 24.20
N THR A 269 -1.60 7.82 22.92
CA THR A 269 -2.21 8.97 22.25
C THR A 269 -3.69 8.73 21.88
N GLY A 270 -4.20 7.51 22.02
CA GLY A 270 -5.56 7.14 21.67
C GLY A 270 -5.76 6.76 20.20
N VAL A 271 -4.68 6.58 19.44
CA VAL A 271 -4.77 6.04 18.08
C VAL A 271 -5.37 4.64 18.08
N ALA A 272 -6.14 4.32 17.04
CA ALA A 272 -6.74 3.00 16.87
C ALA A 272 -5.70 1.90 16.61
N GLY A 273 -4.51 2.28 16.13
CA GLY A 273 -3.38 1.40 15.90
C GLY A 273 -2.18 2.19 15.41
N ILE A 274 -1.07 1.49 15.19
CA ILE A 274 0.18 2.09 14.73
C ILE A 274 0.59 1.51 13.38
N MET A 275 1.04 2.42 12.50
CA MET A 275 1.67 2.04 11.25
C MET A 275 3.20 2.17 11.39
N ILE A 276 3.91 1.08 11.11
CA ILE A 276 5.37 0.96 11.25
C ILE A 276 6.01 1.05 9.86
N ALA A 277 6.98 1.97 9.72
CA ALA A 277 7.64 2.24 8.45
C ALA A 277 9.14 1.88 8.51
N ARG A 278 10.02 2.87 8.70
CA ARG A 278 11.47 2.66 8.74
C ARG A 278 11.93 1.72 9.85
N GLY A 279 11.21 1.66 10.98
CA GLY A 279 11.50 0.69 12.04
C GLY A 279 11.51 -0.76 11.51
N ALA A 280 10.55 -1.12 10.66
CA ALA A 280 10.50 -2.44 10.04
C ALA A 280 11.66 -2.69 9.06
N LEU A 281 12.13 -1.65 8.34
CA LEU A 281 13.29 -1.78 7.45
C LEU A 281 14.60 -1.99 8.22
N LEU A 282 14.71 -1.42 9.42
CA LEU A 282 15.87 -1.60 10.31
C LEU A 282 15.81 -2.95 11.03
N LYS A 283 14.62 -3.35 11.47
CA LYS A 283 14.39 -4.63 12.14
C LYS A 283 12.98 -5.14 11.87
N PRO A 284 12.80 -6.07 10.92
CA PRO A 284 11.50 -6.66 10.65
C PRO A 284 10.88 -7.35 11.87
N TRP A 285 11.69 -7.82 12.82
CA TRP A 285 11.23 -8.39 14.09
C TRP A 285 10.67 -7.38 15.09
N LEU A 286 10.63 -6.08 14.77
CA LEU A 286 9.99 -5.06 15.61
C LEU A 286 8.50 -5.38 15.89
N PHE A 287 7.81 -6.02 14.94
CA PHE A 287 6.44 -6.47 15.16
C PHE A 287 6.38 -7.51 16.30
N THR A 288 7.33 -8.45 16.35
CA THR A 288 7.48 -9.43 17.43
C THR A 288 7.85 -8.75 18.75
N GLU A 289 8.79 -7.79 18.74
CA GLU A 289 9.14 -7.04 19.95
C GLU A 289 7.93 -6.32 20.55
N ILE A 290 7.07 -5.72 19.71
CA ILE A 290 5.84 -5.05 20.16
C ILE A 290 4.85 -6.06 20.73
N LYS A 291 4.67 -7.22 20.09
CA LYS A 291 3.74 -8.24 20.58
C LYS A 291 4.22 -8.91 21.88
N GLU A 292 5.52 -9.14 22.00
CA GLU A 292 6.13 -9.79 23.16
C GLU A 292 6.56 -8.81 24.27
N GLN A 293 6.45 -7.50 24.02
CA GLN A 293 6.79 -6.45 24.97
C GLN A 293 8.24 -6.55 25.49
N ARG A 294 9.17 -6.86 24.58
CA ARG A 294 10.61 -6.99 24.89
C ARG A 294 11.48 -6.69 23.69
N HIS A 295 12.71 -6.29 23.94
CA HIS A 295 13.72 -6.20 22.89
C HIS A 295 14.20 -7.59 22.46
N TRP A 296 14.46 -7.73 21.17
CA TRP A 296 15.05 -8.92 20.57
C TRP A 296 16.49 -8.61 20.17
N ASP A 297 17.44 -9.30 20.80
CA ASP A 297 18.85 -9.23 20.43
C ASP A 297 19.26 -10.45 19.62
N ILE A 298 18.80 -10.52 18.37
CA ILE A 298 19.07 -11.66 17.51
C ILE A 298 20.53 -11.69 17.01
N SER A 299 21.05 -12.90 16.84
CA SER A 299 22.41 -13.16 16.39
C SER A 299 22.64 -12.74 14.93
N SER A 300 23.92 -12.66 14.54
CA SER A 300 24.33 -12.42 13.16
C SER A 300 23.80 -13.48 12.18
N SER A 301 23.78 -14.75 12.62
CA SER A 301 23.33 -15.89 11.83
C SER A 301 21.83 -15.85 11.58
N GLU A 302 21.03 -15.60 12.62
CA GLU A 302 19.58 -15.39 12.47
C GLU A 302 19.27 -14.22 11.54
N ARG A 303 20.04 -13.12 11.61
CA ARG A 303 19.90 -11.99 10.68
C ARG A 303 20.21 -12.38 9.23
N LEU A 304 21.24 -13.18 9.00
CA LEU A 304 21.57 -13.67 7.66
C LEU A 304 20.50 -14.63 7.14
N ASP A 305 19.92 -15.46 8.00
CA ASP A 305 18.80 -16.34 7.64
C ASP A 305 17.59 -15.53 7.17
N ILE A 306 17.26 -14.41 7.83
CA ILE A 306 16.20 -13.50 7.37
C ILE A 306 16.51 -12.95 5.96
N LEU A 307 17.77 -12.57 5.69
CA LEU A 307 18.17 -12.12 4.35
C LEU A 307 18.04 -13.26 3.32
N ARG A 308 18.38 -14.49 3.72
CA ARG A 308 18.22 -15.68 2.89
C ARG A 308 16.75 -15.91 2.55
N ASP A 309 15.86 -15.79 3.52
CA ASP A 309 14.40 -15.89 3.29
C ASP A 309 13.90 -14.83 2.32
N PHE A 310 14.38 -13.59 2.45
CA PHE A 310 14.06 -12.53 1.49
C PHE A 310 14.51 -12.90 0.08
N THR A 311 15.72 -13.47 -0.07
CA THR A 311 16.19 -13.93 -1.38
C THR A 311 15.34 -15.07 -1.93
N TYR A 312 14.94 -16.04 -1.12
CA TYR A 312 14.03 -17.11 -1.55
C TYR A 312 12.68 -16.56 -2.02
N TYR A 313 12.08 -15.67 -1.24
CA TYR A 313 10.81 -15.04 -1.62
C TYR A 313 10.95 -14.16 -2.86
N GLY A 314 12.10 -13.51 -3.03
CA GLY A 314 12.42 -12.72 -4.22
C GLY A 314 12.50 -13.58 -5.49
N LEU A 315 13.20 -14.72 -5.42
CA LEU A 315 13.32 -15.65 -6.55
C LEU A 315 11.98 -16.31 -6.89
N GLU A 316 11.17 -16.65 -5.89
CA GLU A 316 9.79 -17.14 -6.11
C GLU A 316 8.93 -16.09 -6.83
N HIS A 317 9.08 -14.81 -6.46
CA HIS A 317 8.23 -13.73 -6.97
C HIS A 317 8.69 -13.16 -8.32
N TRP A 318 9.99 -13.05 -8.55
CA TRP A 318 10.58 -12.42 -9.74
C TRP A 318 11.23 -13.40 -10.70
N GLY A 319 11.37 -14.67 -10.33
CA GLY A 319 12.03 -15.70 -11.12
C GLY A 319 13.44 -16.02 -10.63
N SER A 320 13.90 -17.22 -10.98
CA SER A 320 15.27 -17.71 -10.74
C SER A 320 16.16 -17.63 -11.97
N ASP A 321 15.67 -17.03 -13.06
CA ASP A 321 16.47 -16.67 -14.21
C ASP A 321 17.38 -15.47 -13.89
N THR A 322 18.29 -15.14 -14.80
CA THR A 322 19.24 -14.04 -14.59
C THR A 322 18.53 -12.72 -14.26
N GLN A 323 17.41 -12.42 -14.90
CA GLN A 323 16.66 -11.19 -14.63
C GLN A 323 16.04 -11.20 -13.21
N GLY A 324 15.43 -12.31 -12.79
CA GLY A 324 14.83 -12.45 -11.47
C GLY A 324 15.87 -12.43 -10.34
N VAL A 325 17.04 -13.07 -10.54
CA VAL A 325 18.16 -13.02 -9.60
C VAL A 325 18.66 -11.59 -9.44
N GLU A 326 18.92 -10.87 -10.53
CA GLU A 326 19.42 -9.50 -10.45
C GLU A 326 18.39 -8.51 -9.89
N LYS A 327 17.11 -8.74 -10.16
CA LYS A 327 16.02 -7.98 -9.54
C LYS A 327 15.95 -8.23 -8.03
N THR A 328 16.05 -9.49 -7.61
CA THR A 328 16.12 -9.88 -6.19
C THR A 328 17.31 -9.22 -5.51
N ARG A 329 18.48 -9.30 -6.13
CA ARG A 329 19.72 -8.66 -5.67
C ARG A 329 19.54 -7.15 -5.51
N ARG A 330 18.98 -6.48 -6.52
CA ARG A 330 18.74 -5.03 -6.48
C ARG A 330 17.90 -4.65 -5.25
N PHE A 331 16.79 -5.34 -5.00
CA PHE A 331 15.92 -5.01 -3.87
C PHE A 331 16.52 -5.42 -2.51
N LEU A 332 17.28 -6.52 -2.46
CA LEU A 332 18.06 -6.88 -1.27
C LEU A 332 19.05 -5.77 -0.92
N LEU A 333 19.79 -5.25 -1.90
CA LEU A 333 20.78 -4.18 -1.70
C LEU A 333 20.13 -2.86 -1.27
N GLU A 334 18.95 -2.52 -1.83
CA GLU A 334 18.18 -1.36 -1.36
C GLU A 334 17.76 -1.55 0.10
N TRP A 335 17.33 -2.74 0.51
CA TRP A 335 16.97 -3.01 1.89
C TRP A 335 18.18 -3.00 2.84
N LEU A 336 19.31 -3.60 2.45
CA LEU A 336 20.56 -3.56 3.21
C LEU A 336 21.03 -2.12 3.51
N SER A 337 20.77 -1.18 2.61
CA SER A 337 21.07 0.25 2.82
C SER A 337 20.29 0.90 3.98
N PHE A 338 19.21 0.26 4.44
CA PHE A 338 18.48 0.62 5.66
C PHE A 338 18.86 -0.27 6.83
N LEU A 339 18.95 -1.58 6.61
CA LEU A 339 19.24 -2.57 7.64
C LEU A 339 20.57 -2.31 8.35
N CYS A 340 21.57 -1.79 7.64
CA CYS A 340 22.88 -1.45 8.21
C CYS A 340 22.86 -0.41 9.34
N ARG A 341 21.71 0.26 9.53
CA ARG A 341 21.52 1.23 10.61
C ARG A 341 21.06 0.57 11.92
N TYR A 342 20.67 -0.70 11.90
CA TYR A 342 20.39 -1.44 13.11
C TYR A 342 21.67 -1.65 13.91
N VAL A 343 21.62 -1.36 15.20
CA VAL A 343 22.68 -1.69 16.16
C VAL A 343 22.16 -2.80 17.07
N PRO A 344 22.88 -3.94 17.19
CA PRO A 344 22.51 -4.99 18.13
C PRO A 344 22.28 -4.47 19.54
N VAL A 345 21.22 -4.98 20.18
CA VAL A 345 20.77 -4.50 21.49
C VAL A 345 21.86 -4.67 22.55
N GLY A 346 22.57 -5.80 22.54
CA GLY A 346 23.68 -6.06 23.46
C GLY A 346 24.90 -5.15 23.28
N LEU A 347 24.95 -4.34 22.22
CA LEU A 347 26.01 -3.33 21.99
C LEU A 347 25.57 -1.92 22.38
N LEU A 348 24.28 -1.69 22.62
CA LEU A 348 23.76 -0.38 22.97
C LEU A 348 23.91 -0.13 24.48
N GLU A 349 24.55 0.98 24.84
CA GLU A 349 24.61 1.44 26.23
C GLU A 349 23.24 1.92 26.74
N ARG A 350 22.43 2.49 25.84
CA ARG A 350 21.08 2.98 26.14
C ARG A 350 20.07 2.47 25.12
N LEU A 351 18.98 1.92 25.63
CA LEU A 351 17.81 1.52 24.85
C LEU A 351 16.67 2.54 25.04
N PRO A 352 15.78 2.70 24.04
CA PRO A 352 15.86 2.17 22.68
C PRO A 352 16.74 3.04 21.75
N GLN A 353 17.20 2.47 20.63
CA GLN A 353 17.85 3.21 19.54
C GLN A 353 16.86 4.20 18.90
N ARG A 354 17.27 5.46 18.71
CA ARG A 354 16.46 6.47 18.02
C ARG A 354 16.82 6.59 16.55
N ILE A 355 15.83 6.90 15.71
CA ILE A 355 16.00 6.96 14.23
C ILE A 355 17.02 8.00 13.75
N ASN A 356 17.21 9.06 14.54
CA ASN A 356 18.12 10.17 14.25
C ASN A 356 19.51 9.96 14.85
N GLU A 357 19.68 8.96 15.72
CA GLU A 357 21.01 8.60 16.22
C GLU A 357 21.84 8.04 15.06
N ARG A 358 23.11 8.43 15.03
CA ARG A 358 24.11 7.95 14.09
C ARG A 358 25.19 7.31 14.95
N PRO A 359 25.21 5.97 15.07
CA PRO A 359 26.25 5.33 15.87
C PRO A 359 27.62 5.67 15.29
N PRO A 360 28.67 5.82 16.12
CA PRO A 360 30.03 5.86 15.62
C PRO A 360 30.36 4.55 14.92
N TYR A 361 31.48 4.48 14.22
CA TYR A 361 31.97 3.18 13.73
C TYR A 361 32.23 2.26 14.91
N TYR A 362 31.68 1.05 14.84
CA TYR A 362 31.81 0.02 15.86
C TYR A 362 32.10 -1.33 15.22
N LEU A 363 32.73 -2.22 15.98
CA LEU A 363 32.85 -3.63 15.64
C LEU A 363 31.64 -4.35 16.22
N GLY A 364 30.98 -5.16 15.39
CA GLY A 364 29.96 -6.08 15.88
C GLY A 364 30.57 -7.20 16.71
N ARG A 365 29.71 -8.05 17.29
CA ARG A 365 30.15 -9.19 18.12
C ARG A 365 30.94 -10.23 17.32
N ASP A 366 30.73 -10.25 16.01
CA ASP A 366 31.47 -11.07 15.05
C ASP A 366 31.69 -10.33 13.71
N TYR A 367 32.34 -11.00 12.77
CA TYR A 367 32.62 -10.49 11.43
C TYR A 367 31.33 -10.15 10.67
N LEU A 368 30.31 -11.00 10.75
CA LEU A 368 29.08 -10.87 9.98
C LEU A 368 28.23 -9.69 10.49
N GLU A 369 28.20 -9.45 11.80
CA GLU A 369 27.59 -8.26 12.37
C GLU A 369 28.27 -6.99 11.89
N THR A 370 29.61 -7.00 11.89
CA THR A 370 30.42 -5.87 11.42
C THR A 370 30.17 -5.61 9.93
N LEU A 371 30.09 -6.67 9.12
CA LEU A 371 29.78 -6.60 7.69
C LEU A 371 28.38 -6.01 7.45
N MET A 372 27.36 -6.49 8.19
CA MET A 372 25.99 -5.97 8.07
C MET A 372 25.85 -4.53 8.55
N ALA A 373 26.67 -4.08 9.51
CA ALA A 373 26.68 -2.70 9.99
C ALA A 373 27.40 -1.73 9.02
N SER A 374 28.13 -2.25 8.03
CA SER A 374 28.87 -1.40 7.08
C SER A 374 27.94 -0.51 6.26
N GLN A 375 28.40 0.72 6.00
CA GLN A 375 27.71 1.67 5.13
C GLN A 375 28.26 1.67 3.68
N LYS A 376 29.18 0.76 3.36
CA LYS A 376 29.79 0.66 2.03
C LYS A 376 28.97 -0.27 1.14
N ALA A 377 28.65 0.20 -0.07
CA ALA A 377 27.93 -0.62 -1.05
C ALA A 377 28.66 -1.92 -1.44
N ALA A 378 30.00 -1.91 -1.42
CA ALA A 378 30.81 -3.11 -1.69
C ALA A 378 30.54 -4.23 -0.67
N ASP A 379 30.35 -3.88 0.60
CA ASP A 379 30.10 -4.86 1.66
C ASP A 379 28.68 -5.44 1.55
N TRP A 380 27.69 -4.62 1.14
CA TRP A 380 26.35 -5.11 0.82
C TRP A 380 26.33 -6.02 -0.40
N ILE A 381 27.13 -5.69 -1.43
CA ILE A 381 27.33 -6.55 -2.59
C ILE A 381 27.88 -7.90 -2.13
N HIS A 382 28.90 -7.91 -1.27
CA HIS A 382 29.46 -9.13 -0.72
C HIS A 382 28.41 -9.99 0.00
N ILE A 383 27.57 -9.40 0.86
CA ILE A 383 26.44 -10.12 1.50
C ILE A 383 25.51 -10.71 0.44
N SER A 384 25.19 -9.95 -0.60
CA SER A 384 24.33 -10.43 -1.68
C SER A 384 24.96 -11.59 -2.47
N GLU A 385 26.29 -11.61 -2.61
CA GLU A 385 27.02 -12.71 -3.27
C GLU A 385 26.98 -14.00 -2.46
N MET A 386 27.03 -13.90 -1.13
CA MET A 386 26.86 -15.04 -0.23
C MET A 386 25.50 -15.73 -0.42
N LEU A 387 24.47 -14.99 -0.85
CA LEU A 387 23.09 -15.49 -0.93
C LEU A 387 22.63 -15.82 -2.36
N LEU A 388 23.10 -15.07 -3.35
CA LEU A 388 22.61 -15.13 -4.75
C LEU A 388 23.72 -15.50 -5.75
N GLY A 389 24.93 -15.81 -5.28
CA GLY A 389 26.10 -16.05 -6.13
C GLY A 389 26.77 -14.76 -6.62
N PRO A 390 27.86 -14.87 -7.41
CA PRO A 390 28.69 -13.73 -7.80
C PRO A 390 27.94 -12.72 -8.66
N VAL A 391 28.31 -11.44 -8.54
CA VAL A 391 27.78 -10.39 -9.43
C VAL A 391 28.50 -10.39 -10.78
N PRO A 392 27.88 -9.84 -11.85
CA PRO A 392 28.58 -9.64 -13.12
C PRO A 392 29.83 -8.75 -12.99
N PRO A 393 30.84 -8.91 -13.86
CA PRO A 393 31.99 -8.02 -13.89
C PRO A 393 31.56 -6.55 -14.00
N ASN A 394 32.19 -5.67 -13.22
CA ASN A 394 31.89 -4.23 -13.14
C ASN A 394 30.50 -3.88 -12.59
N PHE A 395 29.84 -4.79 -11.86
CA PHE A 395 28.59 -4.46 -11.17
C PHE A 395 28.82 -3.35 -10.14
N VAL A 396 28.00 -2.29 -10.23
CA VAL A 396 28.02 -1.17 -9.30
C VAL A 396 26.62 -0.94 -8.76
N PHE A 397 26.52 -0.87 -7.43
CA PHE A 397 25.29 -0.51 -6.76
C PHE A 397 25.37 0.89 -6.15
N VAL A 398 24.38 1.72 -6.47
CA VAL A 398 24.13 3.00 -5.81
C VAL A 398 22.72 2.96 -5.22
N PRO A 399 22.57 3.09 -3.89
CA PRO A 399 21.27 3.15 -3.24
C PRO A 399 20.42 4.27 -3.83
N LYS A 400 19.16 3.95 -4.13
CA LYS A 400 18.18 4.97 -4.55
C LYS A 400 17.95 5.99 -3.44
N HIS A 401 18.01 5.53 -2.20
CA HIS A 401 17.93 6.35 -1.00
C HIS A 401 19.33 6.57 -0.40
N LYS A 402 20.29 7.03 -1.21
CA LYS A 402 21.47 7.70 -0.64
C LYS A 402 20.91 8.89 0.14
N ALA A 403 20.73 8.71 1.44
CA ALA A 403 20.07 9.69 2.26
C ALA A 403 20.88 10.98 2.11
N ASN A 404 20.33 11.96 1.40
CA ASN A 404 20.82 13.35 1.41
C ASN A 404 20.56 13.97 2.80
N ALA A 405 20.84 13.22 3.87
CA ALA A 405 20.87 13.68 5.23
C ALA A 405 22.31 14.17 5.45
N TYR A 406 22.52 15.43 5.06
CA TYR A 406 23.73 16.24 5.20
C TYR A 406 24.89 15.93 4.23
N LYS A 407 25.23 16.93 3.40
CA LYS A 407 26.61 17.30 3.09
C LYS A 407 27.05 18.26 4.19
#